data_AF-A0A820JNC5-F1
#
_entry.id   AF-A0A820JNC5-F1
#
_cell.length_a   1.000
_cell.length_b   1.000
_cell.length_c   1.000
_cell.angle_alpha   90.00
_cell.angle_beta   90.00
_cell.angle_gamma   90.00
#
_symmetry.space_group_name_H-M   'P 1'
#
loop_
_entity.id
_entity.type
_entity.pdbx_description
1 polymer ?
#
loop_
_entity_poly.entity_id
_entity_poly.type
_entity_poly.pdbx_seq_one_letter_code
_entity_poly.pdbx_strand_id
1 'polypeptide(L)'
;VKFNVLNDHVCTRDRLVFLLIKPNLATKYASRKVEFVPTDPDCFRLSKPLSLITKMIAEGKEDDGDLLYSNYMDKYLDRPVDPLFDICLADFVAKFGFINKKIKRSRVQTWSFKTLNFTIYKRKRSVVIRYPHFDINHDEEKYFHNLMRLFFTYS
;
A
#
# COMPACT_ATOMS: atom_id res chain seq x y z
N VAL A 1 10.26 -11.00 -12.29
CA VAL A 1 9.23 -10.96 -11.24
C VAL A 1 7.86 -10.79 -11.90
N LYS A 2 6.95 -11.75 -11.73
CA LYS A 2 5.56 -11.66 -12.21
C LYS A 2 4.72 -10.94 -11.15
N PHE A 3 3.72 -10.17 -11.57
CA PHE A 3 2.83 -9.43 -10.66
C PHE A 3 1.37 -9.70 -11.01
N ASN A 4 0.55 -9.88 -9.98
CA ASN A 4 -0.89 -9.99 -10.12
C ASN A 4 -1.52 -8.60 -10.19
N VAL A 5 -2.70 -8.47 -10.79
CA VAL A 5 -3.43 -7.21 -10.98
C VAL A 5 -4.85 -7.36 -10.44
N LEU A 6 -5.29 -6.44 -9.56
CA LEU A 6 -6.67 -6.36 -9.08
C LEU A 6 -7.40 -5.15 -9.72
N ASN A 7 -8.53 -5.41 -10.38
CA ASN A 7 -9.42 -4.38 -10.95
C ASN A 7 -10.79 -4.42 -10.26
N ASP A 8 -11.45 -3.26 -10.14
CA ASP A 8 -12.77 -3.01 -9.50
C ASP A 8 -13.95 -3.89 -9.94
N HIS A 9 -13.77 -4.87 -10.81
CA HIS A 9 -14.77 -5.87 -11.08
C HIS A 9 -14.55 -7.09 -10.18
N VAL A 10 -15.11 -6.96 -8.98
CA VAL A 10 -15.72 -8.05 -8.21
C VAL A 10 -14.73 -9.02 -7.56
N CYS A 11 -14.96 -9.24 -6.27
CA CYS A 11 -14.65 -10.47 -5.55
C CYS A 11 -15.37 -11.66 -6.24
N THR A 12 -14.96 -11.98 -7.45
CA THR A 12 -15.33 -13.20 -8.16
C THR A 12 -14.02 -13.91 -8.40
N ARG A 13 -13.92 -15.09 -7.76
CA ARG A 13 -13.10 -16.20 -8.25
C ARG A 13 -13.09 -16.14 -9.79
N ASP A 14 -11.91 -16.18 -10.40
CA ASP A 14 -11.67 -16.51 -11.81
C ASP A 14 -11.16 -15.45 -12.78
N ARG A 15 -10.65 -14.27 -12.38
CA ARG A 15 -9.85 -13.43 -13.32
C ARG A 15 -8.63 -12.74 -12.71
N LEU A 16 -7.62 -13.55 -12.33
CA LEU A 16 -6.24 -13.07 -12.24
C LEU A 16 -5.72 -12.79 -13.66
N VAL A 17 -5.65 -11.51 -14.04
CA VAL A 17 -4.98 -11.13 -15.29
C VAL A 17 -3.48 -11.05 -15.01
N PHE A 18 -2.74 -12.09 -15.42
CA PHE A 18 -1.28 -12.11 -15.42
C PHE A 18 -0.74 -11.19 -16.51
N LEU A 19 -0.59 -9.91 -16.21
CA LEU A 19 0.14 -9.01 -17.09
C LEU A 19 1.63 -9.11 -16.78
N LEU A 20 2.35 -9.90 -17.60
CA LEU A 20 3.79 -9.85 -17.70
C LEU A 20 4.21 -8.43 -18.10
N ILE A 21 4.56 -7.58 -17.14
CA ILE A 21 5.04 -6.23 -17.43
C ILE A 21 6.41 -6.05 -16.80
N LYS A 22 7.40 -5.87 -17.69
CA LYS A 22 8.75 -5.37 -17.37
C LYS A 22 8.64 -4.12 -16.47
N PRO A 23 9.49 -3.98 -15.43
CA PRO A 23 9.35 -2.96 -14.39
C PRO A 23 9.49 -1.48 -14.83
N ASN A 24 9.57 -1.18 -16.14
CA ASN A 24 9.85 0.16 -16.66
C ASN A 24 8.94 0.62 -17.81
N LEU A 25 7.78 0.00 -18.05
CA LEU A 25 6.82 0.60 -18.98
C LEU A 25 6.13 1.78 -18.29
N ALA A 26 6.62 3.00 -18.55
CA ALA A 26 5.96 4.23 -18.17
C ALA A 26 4.53 4.21 -18.74
N THR A 27 3.55 4.01 -17.86
CA THR A 27 2.11 4.05 -18.15
C THR A 27 1.66 5.50 -18.37
N LYS A 28 2.29 6.20 -19.32
CA LYS A 28 1.87 7.54 -19.74
C LYS A 28 0.47 7.55 -20.39
N TYR A 29 -0.07 6.38 -20.74
CA TYR A 29 -1.37 6.21 -21.42
C TYR A 29 -2.40 5.34 -20.68
N ALA A 30 -2.13 4.92 -19.43
CA ALA A 30 -3.11 4.14 -18.67
C ALA A 30 -4.15 5.07 -18.03
N SER A 31 -5.44 4.82 -18.27
CA SER A 31 -6.55 5.62 -17.72
C SER A 31 -6.68 5.52 -16.19
N ARG A 32 -6.02 4.51 -15.57
CA ARG A 32 -6.08 4.22 -14.14
C ARG A 32 -4.68 4.18 -13.54
N LYS A 33 -4.52 4.85 -12.39
CA LYS A 33 -3.29 4.78 -11.60
C LYS A 33 -3.09 3.35 -11.08
N VAL A 34 -1.85 2.88 -11.09
CA VAL A 34 -1.45 1.58 -10.55
C VAL A 34 -0.63 1.80 -9.28
N GLU A 35 -0.91 1.06 -8.22
CA GLU A 35 -0.11 1.05 -6.99
C GLU A 35 0.38 -0.37 -6.68
N PHE A 36 1.63 -0.50 -6.28
CA PHE A 36 2.22 -1.79 -5.91
C PHE A 36 2.17 -1.97 -4.40
N VAL A 37 1.57 -3.07 -3.94
CA VAL A 37 1.49 -3.44 -2.53
C VAL A 37 2.44 -4.62 -2.28
N PRO A 38 3.53 -4.39 -1.54
CA PRO A 38 4.39 -5.47 -1.12
C PRO A 38 3.72 -6.28 -0.01
N THR A 39 3.55 -7.57 -0.25
CA THR A 39 2.86 -8.51 0.66
C THR A 39 3.82 -9.50 1.31
N ASP A 40 5.05 -9.57 0.82
CA ASP A 40 6.11 -10.42 1.38
C ASP A 40 6.56 -9.86 2.75
N PRO A 41 6.66 -10.69 3.80
CA PRO A 41 7.15 -10.26 5.11
C PRO A 41 8.58 -9.72 5.04
N ASP A 42 9.42 -10.26 4.15
CA ASP A 42 10.80 -9.81 3.92
C ASP A 42 10.88 -8.70 2.87
N CYS A 43 9.76 -8.04 2.56
CA CYS A 43 9.79 -7.00 1.56
C CYS A 43 10.68 -5.83 2.00
N PHE A 44 11.58 -5.44 1.08
CA PHE A 44 12.38 -4.24 1.16
C PHE A 44 11.54 -3.03 1.56
N ARG A 45 11.91 -2.39 2.67
CA ARG A 45 11.45 -1.06 3.06
C ARG A 45 12.44 -0.03 2.53
N LEU A 46 11.91 1.07 2.03
CA LEU A 46 12.75 2.19 1.62
C LEU A 46 13.25 2.91 2.87
N SER A 47 14.56 3.10 2.97
CA SER A 47 15.12 4.02 3.95
C SER A 47 14.77 5.46 3.57
N LYS A 48 14.74 6.32 4.59
CA LYS A 48 14.69 7.76 4.39
C LYS A 48 15.99 8.24 3.73
N PRO A 49 15.96 9.36 2.99
CA PRO A 49 17.18 9.94 2.41
C PRO A 49 18.23 10.17 3.50
N LEU A 50 19.50 9.91 3.18
CA LEU A 50 20.62 10.07 4.12
C LEU A 50 20.63 11.45 4.78
N SER A 51 20.32 12.51 4.02
CA SER A 51 20.23 13.89 4.55
C SER A 51 19.17 14.07 5.64
N LEU A 52 18.08 13.32 5.58
CA LEU A 52 17.04 13.33 6.61
C LEU A 52 17.48 12.48 7.81
N ILE A 53 18.12 11.33 7.57
CA ILE A 53 18.66 10.47 8.62
C ILE A 53 19.72 11.21 9.44
N THR A 54 20.69 11.86 8.79
CA THR A 54 21.72 12.64 9.48
C THR A 54 21.12 13.77 10.33
N LYS A 55 20.04 14.40 9.86
CA LYS A 55 19.31 15.41 10.64
C LYS A 55 18.62 14.78 11.86
N MET A 56 17.99 13.62 11.71
CA MET A 56 17.34 12.91 12.82
C MET A 56 18.35 12.51 13.91
N ILE A 57 19.52 12.02 13.50
CA ILE A 57 20.64 11.69 14.40
C ILE A 57 21.10 12.97 15.14
N ALA A 58 21.31 14.07 14.41
CA ALA A 58 21.71 15.35 15.02
C ALA A 58 20.65 15.92 15.98
N GLU A 59 19.37 15.63 15.76
CA GLU A 59 18.25 16.02 16.62
C GLU A 59 18.02 15.05 17.81
N GLY A 60 18.82 13.99 17.95
CA GLY A 60 18.71 13.02 19.04
C GLY A 60 17.44 12.16 19.01
N LYS A 61 16.79 12.03 17.84
CA LYS A 61 15.61 11.17 17.63
C LYS A 61 16.06 9.81 17.11
N GLU A 62 16.75 9.05 17.96
CA GLU A 62 17.18 7.68 17.68
C GLU A 62 16.09 6.71 18.10
N ASP A 63 15.14 6.45 17.21
CA ASP A 63 14.35 5.21 17.26
C ASP A 63 14.61 4.49 15.93
N ASP A 64 15.12 3.25 15.99
CA ASP A 64 15.50 2.46 14.81
C ASP A 64 14.31 2.28 13.83
N GLY A 65 13.09 2.38 14.34
CA GLY A 65 11.86 2.39 13.54
C GLY A 65 11.66 3.62 12.65
N ASP A 66 12.33 4.75 12.94
CA ASP A 66 12.12 6.02 12.24
C ASP A 66 13.06 6.22 11.03
N LEU A 67 13.99 5.30 10.76
CA LEU A 67 14.88 5.38 9.59
C LEU A 67 14.20 4.92 8.30
N LEU A 68 13.12 4.14 8.40
CA LEU A 68 12.40 3.56 7.27
C LEU A 68 11.12 4.35 6.96
N TYR A 69 10.71 4.33 5.70
CA TYR A 69 9.40 4.85 5.32
C TYR A 69 8.29 3.88 5.74
N SER A 70 7.19 4.44 6.27
CA SER A 70 5.96 3.70 6.53
C SER A 70 5.41 3.07 5.24
N ASN A 71 5.19 1.76 5.24
CA ASN A 71 4.59 1.04 4.11
C ASN A 71 3.04 1.12 4.15
N TYR A 72 2.35 0.44 3.22
CA TYR A 72 0.89 0.40 3.21
C TYR A 72 0.29 -0.37 4.39
N MET A 73 1.00 -1.38 4.90
CA MET A 73 0.56 -2.15 6.07
C MET A 73 0.60 -1.31 7.35
N ASP A 74 1.69 -0.57 7.58
CA ASP A 74 1.84 0.32 8.73
C ASP A 74 0.71 1.36 8.75
N LYS A 75 0.38 1.91 7.57
CA LYS A 75 -0.77 2.80 7.40
C LYS A 75 -2.09 2.09 7.69
N TYR A 76 -2.27 0.89 7.17
CA TYR A 76 -3.50 0.12 7.39
C TYR A 76 -3.71 -0.23 8.87
N LEU A 77 -2.65 -0.53 9.63
CA LEU A 77 -2.75 -0.76 11.07
C LEU A 77 -3.02 0.53 11.86
N ASP A 78 -2.45 1.66 11.42
CA ASP A 78 -2.62 2.96 12.08
C ASP A 78 -3.89 3.71 11.67
N ARG A 79 -4.76 3.08 10.87
CA ARG A 79 -6.02 3.67 10.38
C ARG A 79 -6.93 4.06 11.57
N PRO A 80 -7.71 5.15 11.44
CA PRO A 80 -8.62 5.58 12.50
C PRO A 80 -9.74 4.55 12.69
N VAL A 81 -10.33 4.54 13.89
CA VAL A 81 -11.46 3.67 14.23
C VAL A 81 -12.73 4.27 13.63
N ASP A 82 -13.05 3.87 12.41
CA ASP A 82 -14.25 4.29 11.68
C ASP A 82 -14.74 3.08 10.84
N PRO A 83 -16.05 2.74 10.85
CA PRO A 83 -16.60 1.67 10.04
C PRO A 83 -16.29 1.77 8.54
N LEU A 84 -16.04 2.98 8.02
CA LEU A 84 -15.59 3.22 6.66
C LEU A 84 -14.29 2.48 6.32
N PHE A 85 -13.45 2.22 7.32
CA PHE A 85 -12.15 1.57 7.19
C PHE A 85 -12.16 0.10 7.65
N ASP A 86 -13.34 -0.49 7.88
CA ASP A 86 -13.51 -1.92 8.12
C ASP A 86 -13.56 -2.69 6.79
N ILE A 87 -12.45 -2.61 6.06
CA ILE A 87 -12.26 -3.17 4.72
C ILE A 87 -10.88 -3.81 4.65
N CYS A 88 -10.63 -4.71 3.70
CA CYS A 88 -9.32 -5.34 3.55
C CYS A 88 -8.23 -4.35 3.07
N LEU A 89 -6.96 -4.73 3.22
CA LEU A 89 -5.82 -3.91 2.81
C LEU A 89 -5.88 -3.53 1.32
N ALA A 90 -6.27 -4.50 0.47
CA ALA A 90 -6.41 -4.26 -0.97
C ALA A 90 -7.44 -3.15 -1.24
N ASP A 91 -8.63 -3.24 -0.68
CA ASP A 91 -9.66 -2.21 -0.87
C ASP A 91 -9.25 -0.86 -0.27
N PHE A 92 -8.54 -0.87 0.85
CA PHE A 92 -8.04 0.35 1.48
C PHE A 92 -7.07 1.09 0.56
N VAL A 93 -6.08 0.40 -0.01
CA VAL A 93 -5.12 1.01 -0.94
C VAL A 93 -5.79 1.41 -2.27
N ALA A 94 -6.77 0.63 -2.72
CA ALA A 94 -7.48 0.87 -3.97
C ALA A 94 -8.33 2.14 -3.90
N LYS A 95 -9.13 2.28 -2.83
CA LYS A 95 -10.15 3.32 -2.68
C LYS A 95 -9.63 4.59 -2.02
N PHE A 96 -8.57 4.50 -1.20
CA PHE A 96 -8.03 5.64 -0.45
C PHE A 96 -6.61 5.98 -0.86
N GLY A 97 -6.27 7.26 -0.73
CA GLY A 97 -4.91 7.74 -0.90
C GLY A 97 -4.38 8.42 0.35
N PHE A 98 -3.06 8.55 0.42
CA PHE A 98 -2.35 9.02 1.60
C PHE A 98 -1.49 10.21 1.21
N ILE A 99 -1.59 11.29 1.99
CA ILE A 99 -0.77 12.49 1.85
C ILE A 99 -0.15 12.83 3.19
N ASN A 100 1.03 13.44 3.18
CA ASN A 100 1.63 13.97 4.41
C ASN A 100 0.73 15.10 4.96
N LYS A 101 0.55 15.19 6.28
CA LYS A 101 -0.25 16.23 6.95
C LYS A 101 0.14 17.66 6.54
N LYS A 102 1.40 17.86 6.12
CA LYS A 102 1.90 19.15 5.61
C LYS A 102 1.23 19.60 4.30
N ILE A 103 0.66 18.68 3.52
CA ILE A 103 0.03 18.96 2.22
C ILE A 103 -1.48 19.06 2.44
N LYS A 104 -2.05 20.27 2.29
CA LYS A 104 -3.49 20.47 2.40
C LYS A 104 -4.21 20.16 1.09
N ARG A 105 -5.34 19.44 1.16
CA ARG A 105 -6.32 19.33 0.07
C ARG A 105 -7.61 20.03 0.49
N SER A 106 -7.85 21.21 -0.06
CA SER A 106 -8.93 22.12 0.38
C SER A 106 -10.36 21.70 0.00
N ARG A 107 -10.57 20.54 -0.66
CA ARG A 107 -11.88 20.18 -1.24
C ARG A 107 -12.26 18.70 -1.11
N VAL A 108 -11.60 17.95 -0.24
CA VAL A 108 -11.89 16.52 -0.06
C VAL A 108 -11.97 16.22 1.43
N GLN A 109 -12.95 15.44 1.85
CA GLN A 109 -12.99 14.91 3.21
C GLN A 109 -11.72 14.11 3.49
N THR A 110 -11.11 14.41 4.63
CA THR A 110 -9.84 13.83 5.03
C THR A 110 -9.93 13.26 6.43
N TRP A 111 -9.28 12.12 6.65
CA TRP A 111 -9.16 11.47 7.96
C TRP A 111 -7.70 11.41 8.39
N SER A 112 -7.42 11.67 9.66
CA SER A 112 -6.07 11.55 10.20
C SER A 112 -5.79 10.12 10.64
N PHE A 113 -4.55 9.68 10.44
CA PHE A 113 -4.03 8.48 11.07
C PHE A 113 -3.80 8.70 12.57
N LYS A 114 -3.79 7.62 13.36
CA LYS A 114 -3.66 7.66 14.83
C LYS A 114 -2.30 8.23 15.25
N THR A 115 -1.23 7.66 14.72
CA THR A 115 0.15 7.97 15.11
C THR A 115 0.93 8.61 13.96
N LEU A 116 0.67 8.15 12.73
CA LEU A 116 1.41 8.55 11.54
C LEU A 116 1.07 9.98 11.11
N ASN A 117 2.10 10.68 10.60
CA ASN A 117 1.98 12.04 10.06
C ASN A 117 1.43 12.08 8.64
N PHE A 118 0.41 11.26 8.39
CA PHE A 118 -0.31 11.20 7.13
C PHE A 118 -1.80 11.52 7.34
N THR A 119 -2.47 11.74 6.21
CA THR A 119 -3.89 11.97 6.11
C THR A 119 -4.43 11.12 4.96
N ILE A 120 -5.57 10.48 5.21
CA ILE A 120 -6.32 9.64 4.29
C ILE A 120 -7.31 10.53 3.53
N TYR A 121 -7.46 10.31 2.23
CA TYR A 121 -8.54 10.89 1.43
C TYR A 121 -9.17 9.83 0.53
N LYS A 122 -10.47 9.97 0.24
CA LYS A 122 -11.17 9.09 -0.69
C LYS A 122 -10.80 9.44 -2.14
N ARG A 123 -10.43 8.45 -2.95
CA ARG A 123 -10.13 8.65 -4.37
C ARG A 123 -11.43 8.79 -5.16
N LYS A 124 -11.38 9.56 -6.25
CA LYS A 124 -12.50 9.65 -7.21
C LYS A 124 -12.66 8.38 -8.06
N ARG A 125 -11.55 7.70 -8.33
CA ARG A 125 -11.49 6.42 -9.06
C ARG A 125 -10.53 5.50 -8.32
N SER A 126 -10.91 4.24 -8.12
CA SER A 126 -10.03 3.28 -7.46
C SER A 126 -8.81 2.99 -8.33
N VAL A 127 -7.67 2.81 -7.67
CA VAL A 127 -6.42 2.42 -8.31
C VAL A 127 -6.37 0.92 -8.51
N VAL A 128 -5.62 0.54 -9.53
CA VAL A 128 -5.33 -0.87 -9.81
C VAL A 128 -4.19 -1.30 -8.89
N ILE A 129 -4.38 -2.36 -8.12
CA ILE A 129 -3.34 -2.86 -7.22
C ILE A 129 -2.54 -3.94 -7.92
N ARG A 130 -1.22 -3.87 -7.77
CA ARG A 130 -0.30 -4.95 -8.10
C ARG A 130 0.37 -5.50 -6.87
N TYR A 131 0.60 -6.80 -6.86
CA TYR A 131 1.29 -7.48 -5.77
C TYR A 131 2.13 -8.65 -6.32
N PRO A 132 3.15 -9.12 -5.58
CA PRO A 132 3.98 -10.26 -5.96
C PRO A 132 3.12 -11.47 -6.35
N HIS A 133 3.46 -12.11 -7.46
CA HIS A 133 2.86 -13.38 -7.83
C HIS A 133 3.74 -14.53 -7.29
N PHE A 134 3.12 -15.43 -6.53
CA PHE A 134 3.67 -16.72 -6.14
C PHE A 134 2.84 -17.83 -6.78
N ASP A 135 3.50 -18.91 -7.17
CA ASP A 135 2.85 -20.09 -7.75
C ASP A 135 2.45 -21.04 -6.61
N ILE A 136 1.21 -21.51 -6.63
CA ILE A 136 0.71 -22.45 -5.61
C ILE A 136 1.50 -23.76 -5.58
N ASN A 137 2.03 -24.22 -6.73
CA ASN A 137 2.74 -25.49 -6.82
C ASN A 137 4.20 -25.41 -6.36
N HIS A 138 4.78 -24.22 -6.37
CA HIS A 138 6.21 -24.00 -6.08
C HIS A 138 6.41 -23.27 -4.75
N ASP A 139 5.54 -22.32 -4.41
CA ASP A 139 5.66 -21.41 -3.26
C ASP A 139 4.28 -21.26 -2.56
N GLU A 140 3.68 -22.38 -2.15
CA GLU A 140 2.33 -22.45 -1.56
C GLU A 140 2.17 -21.52 -0.34
N GLU A 141 3.14 -21.54 0.59
CA GLU A 141 3.11 -20.73 1.81
C GLU A 141 3.04 -19.24 1.47
N LYS A 142 3.90 -18.77 0.56
CA LYS A 142 3.94 -17.37 0.15
C LYS A 142 2.68 -16.98 -0.62
N TYR A 143 2.12 -17.90 -1.40
CA TYR A 143 0.85 -17.69 -2.11
C TYR A 143 -0.29 -17.39 -1.14
N PHE A 144 -0.51 -18.26 -0.14
CA PHE A 144 -1.58 -18.06 0.83
C PHE A 144 -1.30 -16.89 1.77
N HIS A 145 -0.05 -16.70 2.19
CA HIS A 145 0.34 -15.54 2.99
C HIS A 145 0.01 -14.22 2.26
N ASN A 146 0.28 -14.12 0.95
CA ASN A 146 -0.09 -12.96 0.15
C ASN A 146 -1.59 -12.69 0.14
N LEU A 147 -2.40 -13.72 -0.08
CA LEU A 147 -3.84 -13.59 -0.11
C LEU A 147 -4.39 -13.16 1.25
N MET A 148 -3.91 -13.79 2.33
CA MET A 148 -4.29 -13.40 3.68
C MET A 148 -3.94 -11.94 3.94
N ARG A 149 -2.72 -11.50 3.63
CA ARG A 149 -2.32 -10.13 3.93
C ARG A 149 -3.09 -9.07 3.15
N LEU A 150 -3.55 -9.38 1.94
CA LEU A 150 -4.33 -8.45 1.11
C LEU A 150 -5.81 -8.41 1.47
N PHE A 151 -6.41 -9.56 1.74
CA PHE A 151 -7.87 -9.72 1.81
C PHE A 151 -8.39 -9.98 3.22
N PHE A 152 -7.54 -10.38 4.16
CA PHE A 152 -7.93 -10.52 5.55
C PHE A 152 -8.10 -9.14 6.19
N THR A 153 -9.26 -8.93 6.80
CA THR A 153 -9.56 -7.73 7.58
C THR A 153 -8.97 -7.90 8.97
N TYR A 154 -8.08 -7.00 9.37
CA TYR A 154 -7.55 -6.98 10.72
C TYR A 154 -8.52 -6.18 11.59
N SER A 155 -9.26 -6.84 12.48
CA SER A 155 -10.15 -6.19 13.46
C SER A 155 -9.36 -5.43 14.52
#